data_AF-A0A5R2N7L4-F1
#
_entry.id   AF-A0A5R2N7L4-F1
#
_cell.length_a   1.000
_cell.length_b   1.000
_cell.length_c   1.000
_cell.angle_alpha   90.00
_cell.angle_beta   90.00
_cell.angle_gamma   90.00
#
_symmetry.space_group_name_H-M   'P 1'
#
loop_
_entity.id
_entity.type
_entity.pdbx_description
1 polymer ?
#
loop_
_entity_poly.entity_id
_entity_poly.type
_entity_poly.pdbx_seq_one_letter_code
_entity_poly.pdbx_strand_id
1 'polypeptide(L)'
;MGATLMPGMIDAHLHLSWNNAPGIDPIQMMEVEEHMLVTMEMAKLVLDAGFTAGRGAAAAKPRLDVVAKKFINQGRFPGPRYLAAGPEITTVGGLGDSAPSHIPHEGLNLGLVVSGPEEIRRTVRQLIKYGVDSIKLNLSGESITGMGAEETPMSE
;
A
#
# COMPACT_ATOMS: atom_id res chain seq x y z
N MET A 1 40.32 5.04 0.51
CA MET A 1 39.15 5.77 -0.02
C MET A 1 38.38 6.35 1.16
N GLY A 2 37.85 7.57 1.01
CA GLY A 2 36.95 8.17 2.01
C GLY A 2 35.50 8.03 1.59
N ALA A 3 34.58 8.07 2.55
CA ALA A 3 33.14 8.15 2.34
C ALA A 3 32.55 9.13 3.38
N THR A 4 31.40 9.72 3.07
CA THR A 4 30.65 10.57 4.01
C THR A 4 29.65 9.71 4.78
N LEU A 5 29.68 9.80 6.10
CA LEU A 5 28.66 9.18 6.95
C LEU A 5 27.49 10.16 7.14
N MET A 6 26.27 9.66 7.01
CA MET A 6 25.03 10.40 7.28
C MET A 6 24.00 9.53 8.01
N PRO A 7 22.98 10.12 8.65
CA PRO A 7 21.83 9.36 9.15
C PRO A 7 21.13 8.59 8.03
N GLY A 8 20.51 7.46 8.36
CA GLY A 8 19.74 6.67 7.41
C GLY A 8 18.54 7.44 6.86
N MET A 9 18.22 7.23 5.58
CA MET A 9 17.12 7.91 4.91
C MET A 9 15.76 7.39 5.37
N ILE A 10 14.72 8.20 5.18
CA ILE A 10 13.32 7.86 5.50
C ILE A 10 12.46 8.15 4.28
N ASP A 11 11.63 7.18 3.88
CA ASP A 11 10.61 7.35 2.86
C ASP A 11 9.22 7.57 3.52
N ALA A 12 8.54 8.65 3.16
CA ALA A 12 7.21 8.96 3.70
C ALA A 12 6.05 8.34 2.91
N HIS A 13 6.34 7.71 1.76
CA HIS A 13 5.35 7.17 0.82
C HIS A 13 5.85 5.85 0.22
N LEU A 14 6.00 4.82 1.06
CA LEU A 14 6.60 3.55 0.66
C LEU A 14 5.56 2.49 0.34
N HIS A 15 5.78 1.73 -0.73
CA HIS A 15 4.97 0.56 -1.10
C HIS A 15 5.83 -0.70 -1.09
N LEU A 16 5.86 -1.42 0.05
CA LEU A 16 6.65 -2.66 0.14
C LEU A 16 6.08 -3.80 -0.70
N SER A 17 4.75 -3.83 -0.91
CA SER A 17 4.10 -4.87 -1.71
C SER A 17 3.98 -4.50 -3.18
N TRP A 18 4.55 -3.40 -3.65
CA TRP A 18 4.59 -3.11 -5.08
C TRP A 18 5.94 -3.58 -5.60
N ASN A 19 5.94 -4.60 -6.45
CA ASN A 19 7.11 -4.97 -7.23
C ASN A 19 7.15 -4.12 -8.49
N ASN A 20 8.33 -3.98 -9.12
CA ASN A 20 8.54 -3.28 -10.40
C ASN A 20 7.80 -3.93 -11.59
N ALA A 21 6.56 -4.37 -11.38
CA ALA A 21 5.64 -4.86 -12.37
C ALA A 21 5.33 -3.76 -13.39
N PRO A 22 5.03 -4.14 -14.65
CA PRO A 22 4.75 -3.19 -15.72
C PRO A 22 3.39 -2.48 -15.58
N GLY A 23 2.63 -2.73 -14.51
CA GLY A 23 1.32 -2.15 -14.25
C GLY A 23 0.71 -2.65 -12.93
N ILE A 24 -0.55 -2.28 -12.69
CA ILE A 24 -1.28 -2.63 -11.45
C ILE A 24 -1.77 -4.09 -11.47
N ASP A 25 -2.25 -4.59 -12.62
CA ASP A 25 -2.83 -5.95 -12.71
C ASP A 25 -1.88 -7.05 -12.21
N PRO A 26 -0.58 -7.07 -12.59
CA PRO A 26 0.32 -8.11 -12.08
C PRO A 26 0.55 -8.03 -10.56
N ILE A 27 0.43 -6.85 -9.96
CA ILE A 27 0.51 -6.68 -8.51
C ILE A 27 -0.76 -7.24 -7.85
N GLN A 28 -1.93 -6.92 -8.41
CA GLN A 28 -3.22 -7.30 -7.84
C GLN A 28 -3.51 -8.80 -7.99
N MET A 29 -3.17 -9.37 -9.14
CA MET A 29 -3.45 -10.76 -9.46
C MET A 29 -2.46 -11.74 -8.81
N MET A 30 -1.39 -11.25 -8.19
CA MET A 30 -0.43 -12.09 -7.47
C MET A 30 -1.08 -12.78 -6.27
N GLU A 31 -0.84 -14.09 -6.14
CA GLU A 31 -1.28 -14.88 -5.00
C GLU A 31 -0.58 -14.40 -3.72
N VAL A 32 -1.29 -14.47 -2.59
CA VAL A 32 -0.86 -13.82 -1.35
C VAL A 32 0.45 -14.40 -0.80
N GLU A 33 0.68 -15.70 -1.01
CA GLU A 33 1.89 -16.42 -0.60
C GLU A 33 3.13 -15.90 -1.35
N GLU A 34 3.06 -15.84 -2.68
CA GLU A 34 4.12 -15.29 -3.52
C GLU A 34 4.33 -13.81 -3.22
N HIS A 35 3.24 -13.06 -3.06
CA HIS A 35 3.28 -11.63 -2.81
C HIS A 35 3.94 -11.28 -1.48
N MET A 36 3.78 -12.13 -0.48
CA MET A 36 4.46 -11.99 0.80
C MET A 36 5.97 -12.16 0.64
N LEU A 37 6.44 -13.14 -0.15
CA LEU A 37 7.87 -13.32 -0.42
C LEU A 37 8.45 -12.08 -1.12
N VAL A 38 7.79 -11.62 -2.17
CA VAL A 38 8.16 -10.40 -2.91
C VAL A 38 8.17 -9.17 -2.00
N THR A 39 7.19 -9.03 -1.10
CA THR A 39 7.12 -7.92 -0.13
C THR A 39 8.34 -7.92 0.80
N MET A 40 8.80 -9.09 1.23
CA MET A 40 10.01 -9.19 2.06
C MET A 40 11.27 -8.86 1.25
N GLU A 41 11.37 -9.30 0.00
CA GLU A 41 12.48 -8.93 -0.90
C GLU A 41 12.58 -7.41 -1.09
N MET A 42 11.44 -6.74 -1.32
CA MET A 42 11.39 -5.27 -1.42
C MET A 42 11.80 -4.59 -0.11
N ALA A 43 11.40 -5.12 1.05
CA ALA A 43 11.83 -4.57 2.33
C ALA A 43 13.36 -4.62 2.52
N LYS A 44 14.00 -5.71 2.08
CA LYS A 44 15.46 -5.80 2.07
C LYS A 44 16.08 -4.84 1.07
N LEU A 45 15.54 -4.75 -0.15
CA LEU A 45 16.02 -3.85 -1.20
C LEU A 45 16.04 -2.39 -0.72
N VAL A 46 14.96 -1.94 -0.10
CA VAL A 46 14.82 -0.59 0.46
C VAL A 46 15.88 -0.32 1.53
N LEU A 47 16.12 -1.29 2.42
CA LEU A 47 17.15 -1.18 3.45
C LEU A 47 18.56 -1.10 2.84
N ASP A 48 18.86 -1.97 1.88
CA ASP A 48 20.16 -2.01 1.19
C ASP A 48 20.40 -0.71 0.38
N ALA A 49 19.35 -0.01 -0.04
CA ALA A 49 19.42 1.31 -0.67
C ALA A 49 19.65 2.48 0.31
N GLY A 50 19.74 2.21 1.62
CA GLY A 50 20.03 3.21 2.65
C GLY A 50 18.80 3.84 3.31
N PHE A 51 17.59 3.39 2.97
CA PHE A 51 16.37 3.77 3.67
C PHE A 51 16.20 2.90 4.91
N THR A 52 16.34 3.53 6.08
CA THR A 52 16.30 2.82 7.37
C THR A 52 14.93 2.92 8.05
N ALA A 53 14.05 3.77 7.54
CA ALA A 53 12.65 3.82 7.95
C ALA A 53 11.73 4.15 6.77
N GLY A 54 10.46 3.75 6.88
CA GLY A 54 9.45 4.02 5.87
C GLY A 54 8.05 4.13 6.47
N ARG A 55 7.20 4.98 5.88
CA ARG A 55 5.76 4.99 6.12
C ARG A 55 5.04 4.39 4.92
N GLY A 56 4.26 3.35 5.19
CA GLY A 56 3.43 2.70 4.20
C GLY A 56 2.43 3.68 3.58
N ALA A 57 2.34 3.66 2.26
CA ALA A 57 1.35 4.41 1.52
C ALA A 57 0.16 3.56 1.10
N ALA A 58 0.39 2.29 0.73
CA ALA A 58 -0.65 1.28 0.57
C ALA A 58 0.03 -0.10 0.49
N ALA A 59 -0.72 -1.14 0.85
CA ALA A 59 -0.37 -2.53 0.59
C ALA A 59 -1.43 -3.16 -0.32
N ALA A 60 -0.97 -3.97 -1.28
CA ALA A 60 -1.84 -4.57 -2.29
C ALA A 60 -2.85 -5.58 -1.69
N LYS A 61 -2.57 -6.12 -0.50
CA LYS A 61 -3.46 -7.05 0.21
C LYS A 61 -3.52 -6.71 1.70
N PRO A 62 -4.56 -7.15 2.43
CA PRO A 62 -4.90 -6.62 3.77
C PRO A 62 -3.81 -6.59 4.83
N ARG A 63 -2.81 -7.47 4.77
CA ARG A 63 -1.84 -7.67 5.85
C ARG A 63 -0.39 -7.84 5.42
N LEU A 64 -0.03 -7.68 4.15
CA LEU A 64 1.34 -7.94 3.66
C LEU A 64 2.37 -7.11 4.42
N ASP A 65 2.14 -5.81 4.47
CA ASP A 65 3.06 -4.86 5.08
C ASP A 65 3.03 -4.91 6.63
N VAL A 66 1.89 -5.26 7.22
CA VAL A 66 1.76 -5.57 8.65
C VAL A 66 2.60 -6.79 9.04
N VAL A 67 2.55 -7.86 8.24
CA VAL A 67 3.33 -9.08 8.49
C VAL A 67 4.83 -8.80 8.28
N ALA A 68 5.19 -8.06 7.23
CA ALA A 68 6.57 -7.64 7.00
C ALA A 68 7.12 -6.83 8.20
N LYS A 69 6.40 -5.78 8.61
CA LYS A 69 6.71 -4.97 9.82
C LYS A 69 6.95 -5.86 11.04
N LYS A 70 6.06 -6.82 11.28
CA LYS A 70 6.18 -7.74 12.43
C LYS A 70 7.48 -8.54 12.40
N PHE A 71 7.84 -9.11 11.26
CA PHE A 71 9.05 -9.94 11.14
C PHE A 71 10.33 -9.09 11.23
N ILE A 72 10.32 -7.89 10.65
CA ILE A 72 11.42 -6.92 10.77
C ILE A 72 11.62 -6.50 12.22
N ASN A 73 10.55 -6.11 12.93
CA ASN A 73 10.61 -5.72 14.33
C ASN A 73 11.06 -6.85 15.27
N GLN A 74 10.82 -8.11 14.88
CA GLN A 74 11.30 -9.29 15.60
C GLN A 74 12.76 -9.64 15.27
N GLY A 75 13.43 -8.91 14.38
CA GLY A 75 14.78 -9.21 13.90
C GLY A 75 14.87 -10.49 13.06
N ARG A 76 13.73 -10.99 12.56
CA ARG A 76 13.68 -12.26 11.80
C ARG A 76 14.00 -12.09 10.32
N PHE A 77 13.93 -10.87 9.80
CA PHE A 77 14.25 -10.56 8.41
C PHE A 77 14.75 -9.11 8.29
N PRO A 78 15.75 -8.82 7.43
CA PRO A 78 16.26 -7.46 7.24
C PRO A 78 15.25 -6.54 6.54
N GLY A 79 15.00 -5.37 7.10
CA GLY A 79 14.19 -4.33 6.48
C GLY A 79 14.19 -3.02 7.28
N PRO A 80 13.62 -1.94 6.74
CA PRO A 80 13.52 -0.66 7.44
C PRO A 80 12.54 -0.72 8.61
N ARG A 81 12.69 0.18 9.59
CA ARG A 81 11.62 0.45 10.55
C ARG A 81 10.40 0.96 9.80
N TYR A 82 9.25 0.31 9.95
CA TYR A 82 8.14 0.55 9.04
C TYR A 82 6.83 0.80 9.77
N LEU A 83 6.03 1.74 9.28
CA LEU A 83 4.64 1.96 9.68
C LEU A 83 3.73 1.39 8.60
N ALA A 84 2.91 0.40 8.94
CA ALA A 84 2.00 -0.27 8.03
C ALA A 84 0.73 0.57 7.77
N ALA A 85 0.26 0.54 6.52
CA ALA A 85 -0.97 1.20 6.10
C ALA A 85 -2.07 0.21 5.71
N GLY A 86 -1.71 -1.01 5.30
CA GLY A 86 -2.65 -1.90 4.64
C GLY A 86 -3.18 -1.30 3.32
N PRO A 87 -4.28 -1.85 2.77
CA PRO A 87 -4.90 -1.32 1.57
C PRO A 87 -5.40 0.12 1.73
N GLU A 88 -5.33 0.88 0.65
CA GLU A 88 -5.91 2.21 0.55
C GLU A 88 -7.43 2.15 0.43
N ILE A 89 -8.11 3.18 0.92
CA ILE A 89 -9.58 3.32 0.82
C ILE A 89 -9.89 4.33 -0.29
N THR A 90 -10.88 4.00 -1.12
CA THR A 90 -11.35 4.85 -2.23
C THR A 90 -12.87 4.85 -2.32
N THR A 91 -13.44 5.71 -3.14
CA THR A 91 -14.88 5.74 -3.44
C THR A 91 -15.20 5.03 -4.74
N VAL A 92 -16.49 4.78 -4.96
CA VAL A 92 -17.01 4.28 -6.24
C VAL A 92 -16.56 5.22 -7.36
N GLY A 93 -15.98 4.66 -8.41
CA GLY A 93 -15.41 5.40 -9.54
C GLY A 93 -14.13 6.18 -9.23
N GLY A 94 -13.52 6.01 -8.05
CA GLY A 94 -12.30 6.71 -7.67
C GLY A 94 -11.01 5.94 -7.94
N LEU A 95 -9.88 6.58 -7.61
CA LEU A 95 -8.55 5.97 -7.75
C LEU A 95 -8.48 4.65 -6.97
N GLY A 96 -8.40 3.54 -7.71
CA GLY A 96 -8.34 2.19 -7.18
C GLY A 96 -9.63 1.37 -7.26
N ASP A 97 -10.74 1.94 -7.76
CA ASP A 97 -11.90 1.18 -8.24
C ASP A 97 -11.65 0.76 -9.70
N SER A 98 -10.93 -0.35 -9.85
CA SER A 98 -10.40 -0.81 -11.15
C SER A 98 -11.29 -1.84 -11.85
N ALA A 99 -12.27 -2.40 -11.14
CA ALA A 99 -13.22 -3.35 -11.70
C ALA A 99 -14.06 -2.67 -12.80
N PRO A 100 -14.17 -3.27 -14.00
CA PRO A 100 -15.07 -2.74 -15.02
C PRO A 100 -16.51 -2.69 -14.50
N SER A 101 -17.27 -1.65 -14.88
CA SER A 101 -18.64 -1.40 -14.38
C SER A 101 -19.63 -2.56 -14.62
N HIS A 102 -19.32 -3.48 -15.53
CA HIS A 102 -20.13 -4.67 -15.84
C HIS A 102 -19.65 -5.94 -15.11
N ILE A 103 -18.59 -5.87 -14.31
CA ILE A 103 -18.01 -6.98 -13.54
C ILE A 103 -17.95 -6.56 -12.06
N PRO A 104 -18.95 -6.95 -11.24
CA PRO A 104 -18.97 -6.63 -9.82
C PRO A 104 -18.04 -7.59 -9.06
N HIS A 105 -16.73 -7.38 -9.17
CA HIS A 105 -15.73 -8.19 -8.47
C HIS A 105 -14.75 -7.34 -7.68
N GLU A 106 -14.98 -7.25 -6.36
CA GLU A 106 -14.14 -6.48 -5.42
C GLU A 106 -12.65 -6.90 -5.43
N GLY A 107 -12.34 -8.14 -5.80
CA GLY A 107 -10.97 -8.64 -5.89
C GLY A 107 -10.16 -8.06 -7.05
N LEU A 108 -10.81 -7.35 -7.98
CA LEU A 108 -10.14 -6.65 -9.08
C LEU A 108 -9.80 -5.20 -8.73
N ASN A 109 -10.25 -4.69 -7.58
CA ASN A 109 -9.98 -3.33 -7.15
C ASN A 109 -8.63 -3.22 -6.44
N LEU A 110 -7.88 -2.16 -6.78
CA LEU A 110 -6.63 -1.82 -6.09
C LEU A 110 -6.91 -1.31 -4.67
N GLY A 111 -7.96 -0.51 -4.51
CA GLY A 111 -8.40 0.07 -3.24
C GLY A 111 -9.63 -0.62 -2.67
N LEU A 112 -9.87 -0.41 -1.38
CA LEU A 112 -11.12 -0.75 -0.71
C LEU A 112 -12.17 0.30 -1.07
N VAL A 113 -13.05 -0.05 -1.99
CA VAL A 113 -14.15 0.81 -2.46
C VAL A 113 -15.24 0.87 -1.40
N VAL A 114 -15.58 2.07 -0.95
CA VAL A 114 -16.63 2.32 0.04
C VAL A 114 -17.53 3.47 -0.37
N SER A 115 -18.75 3.49 0.15
CA SER A 115 -19.71 4.58 -0.04
C SER A 115 -20.28 5.07 1.29
N GLY A 116 -20.03 6.35 1.59
CA GLY A 116 -20.58 7.02 2.76
C GLY A 116 -19.83 6.78 4.08
N PRO A 117 -20.19 7.55 5.12
CA PRO A 117 -19.39 7.67 6.35
C PRO A 117 -19.42 6.41 7.23
N GLU A 118 -20.48 5.61 7.20
CA GLU A 118 -20.55 4.38 8.00
C GLU A 118 -19.66 3.27 7.44
N GLU A 119 -19.60 3.12 6.12
CA GLU A 119 -18.70 2.17 5.47
C GLU A 119 -17.24 2.55 5.67
N ILE A 120 -16.90 3.84 5.53
CA ILE A 120 -15.56 4.34 5.88
C ILE A 120 -15.21 3.97 7.32
N ARG A 121 -16.09 4.24 8.30
CA ARG A 121 -15.84 3.89 9.71
C ARG A 121 -15.63 2.39 9.90
N ARG A 122 -16.45 1.56 9.25
CA ARG A 122 -16.34 0.10 9.32
C ARG A 122 -15.02 -0.39 8.74
N THR A 123 -14.64 0.11 7.57
CA THR A 123 -13.39 -0.26 6.89
C THR A 123 -12.16 0.18 7.68
N VAL A 124 -12.13 1.40 8.21
CA VAL A 124 -11.06 1.87 9.09
C VAL A 124 -10.92 0.97 10.34
N ARG A 125 -12.03 0.61 11.00
CA ARG A 125 -12.00 -0.30 12.15
C ARG A 125 -11.48 -1.69 11.77
N GLN A 126 -11.80 -2.17 10.58
CA GLN A 126 -11.29 -3.45 10.07
C GLN A 126 -9.78 -3.40 9.81
N LEU A 127 -9.26 -2.33 9.22
CA LEU A 127 -7.82 -2.14 9.03
C LEU A 127 -7.07 -2.02 10.37
N ILE A 128 -7.64 -1.30 11.35
CA ILE A 128 -7.11 -1.26 12.72
C ILE A 128 -7.04 -2.67 13.32
N LYS A 129 -8.11 -3.48 13.16
CA LYS A 129 -8.12 -4.89 13.59
C LYS A 129 -7.01 -5.71 12.93
N TYR A 130 -6.63 -5.40 11.69
CA TYR A 130 -5.52 -6.05 11.01
C TYR A 130 -4.13 -5.65 11.53
N GLY A 131 -4.00 -4.51 12.21
CA GLY A 131 -2.77 -4.05 12.85
C GLY A 131 -2.00 -2.99 12.06
N VAL A 132 -2.69 -2.21 11.22
CA VAL A 132 -2.12 -1.04 10.53
C VAL A 132 -1.80 0.07 11.54
N ASP A 133 -0.79 0.88 11.24
CA ASP A 133 -0.41 2.06 12.03
C ASP A 133 -0.97 3.37 11.44
N SER A 134 -1.39 3.35 10.17
CA SER A 134 -1.99 4.50 9.49
C SER A 134 -3.07 4.08 8.50
N ILE A 135 -3.91 5.04 8.11
CA ILE A 135 -4.95 4.87 7.10
C ILE A 135 -4.60 5.75 5.90
N LYS A 136 -4.69 5.19 4.69
CA LYS A 136 -4.56 5.91 3.42
C LYS A 136 -5.94 6.07 2.78
N LEU A 137 -6.25 7.29 2.35
CA LEU A 137 -7.43 7.60 1.56
C LEU A 137 -7.00 8.14 0.19
N ASN A 138 -7.73 7.73 -0.84
CA ASN A 138 -7.65 8.30 -2.18
C ASN A 138 -8.80 9.30 -2.34
N LEU A 139 -8.48 10.59 -2.24
CA LEU A 139 -9.46 11.68 -2.30
C LEU A 139 -9.68 12.21 -3.72
N SER A 140 -8.68 12.03 -4.58
CA SER A 140 -8.62 12.51 -5.96
C SER A 140 -7.99 11.44 -6.87
N GLY A 141 -7.98 11.70 -8.17
CA GLY A 141 -7.26 10.89 -9.14
C GLY A 141 -5.72 10.93 -9.01
N GLU A 142 -5.08 10.08 -9.79
CA GLU A 142 -3.66 10.12 -10.11
C GLU A 142 -3.47 9.87 -11.61
N SER A 143 -2.69 10.72 -12.26
CA SER A 143 -2.46 10.74 -13.70
C SER A 143 -2.05 9.39 -14.30
N ILE A 144 -1.27 8.59 -13.55
CA ILE A 144 -0.86 7.24 -13.96
C ILE A 144 -2.02 6.27 -14.16
N THR A 145 -3.18 6.57 -13.58
CA THR A 145 -4.41 5.79 -13.66
C THR A 145 -5.46 6.37 -14.60
N GLY A 146 -5.13 7.47 -15.30
CA GLY A 146 -6.05 8.12 -16.24
C GLY A 146 -7.08 9.05 -15.60
N MET A 147 -6.92 9.39 -14.31
CA MET A 147 -7.75 10.36 -13.59
C MET A 147 -6.86 11.48 -13.04
N GLY A 148 -7.12 12.73 -13.37
CA GLY A 148 -6.32 13.87 -12.91
C GLY A 148 -6.40 14.08 -11.39
N ALA A 149 -5.37 14.71 -10.80
CA ALA A 149 -5.38 15.04 -9.36
C ALA A 149 -6.42 16.11 -8.99
N GLU A 150 -6.88 16.86 -9.99
CA GLU A 150 -7.98 17.81 -9.92
C GLU A 150 -9.36 17.15 -9.93
N GLU A 151 -9.45 15.87 -10.33
CA GLU A 151 -10.70 15.12 -10.35
C GLU A 151 -10.95 14.50 -8.98
N THR A 152 -12.05 14.88 -8.33
CA THR A 152 -12.39 14.41 -6.98
C THR A 152 -13.74 13.71 -6.99
N PRO A 153 -13.79 12.36 -6.99
CA PRO A 153 -15.03 11.60 -6.97
C PRO A 153 -15.77 11.68 -5.62
N MET A 154 -15.16 12.33 -4.63
CA MET A 154 -15.70 12.61 -3.30
C MET A 154 -16.47 13.93 -3.20
N SER A 155 -16.57 14.71 -4.29
CA SER A 155 -17.11 16.09 -4.25
C SER A 155 -18.62 16.23 -4.43
N GLU A 156 -19.35 15.16 -4.74
CA GLU A 156 -20.81 15.15 -4.90
C GLU A 156 -21.50 14.05 -4.09
#